data_AF-A0A9D6RBG1-F1
#
_entry.id   AF-A0A9D6RBG1-F1
#
_cell.length_a   1.000
_cell.length_b   1.000
_cell.length_c   1.000
_cell.angle_alpha   90.00
_cell.angle_beta   90.00
_cell.angle_gamma   90.00
#
_symmetry.space_group_name_H-M   'P 1'
#
loop_
_entity.id
_entity.type
_entity.pdbx_description
1 polymer ?
#
loop_
_entity_poly.entity_id
_entity_poly.type
_entity_poly.pdbx_seq_one_letter_code
_entity_poly.pdbx_strand_id
1 'polypeptide(L)'
;MLQRAGLRHVPIKALRHTLASLLIAQGESLAYVRDQLGHHSIQITTEHYGHLVPGGNRAVVDRLDEVLAARPSATPAQLAVG
;
A
#
# COMPACT_ATOMS: atom_id res chain seq x y z
N MET A 1 30.67 5.30 -10.32
CA MET A 1 30.24 5.98 -9.07
C MET A 1 30.10 5.01 -7.88
N LEU A 2 29.53 3.81 -8.02
CA LEU A 2 29.45 2.81 -6.93
C LEU A 2 30.80 2.30 -6.39
N GLN A 3 31.82 2.12 -7.24
CA GLN A 3 33.17 1.69 -6.82
C GLN A 3 33.88 2.68 -5.89
N ARG A 4 33.56 3.99 -5.95
CA ARG A 4 34.13 5.01 -5.07
C ARG A 4 33.55 4.97 -3.66
N ALA A 5 32.41 4.30 -3.46
CA ALA A 5 31.74 4.17 -2.16
C ALA A 5 32.07 2.85 -1.43
N GLY A 6 32.98 2.01 -1.97
CA GLY A 6 33.31 0.70 -1.38
C GLY A 6 32.18 -0.34 -1.47
N LEU A 7 31.09 -0.03 -2.18
CA LEU A 7 29.96 -0.92 -2.33
C LEU A 7 30.22 -1.94 -3.44
N ARG A 8 29.88 -3.20 -3.16
CA ARG A 8 29.87 -4.28 -4.17
C ARG A 8 29.03 -3.82 -5.36
N HIS A 9 29.39 -4.22 -6.58
CA HIS A 9 28.65 -3.81 -7.77
C HIS A 9 27.20 -4.33 -7.68
N VAL A 10 26.27 -3.44 -7.35
CA VAL A 10 24.84 -3.76 -7.30
C VAL A 10 24.21 -3.23 -8.59
N PRO A 11 23.48 -4.07 -9.35
CA PRO A 11 22.77 -3.59 -10.53
C PRO A 11 21.78 -2.50 -10.14
N ILE A 12 21.54 -1.52 -11.02
CA ILE A 12 20.56 -0.43 -10.79
C ILE A 12 19.17 -0.99 -10.45
N LYS A 13 18.84 -2.19 -10.96
CA LYS A 13 17.61 -2.92 -10.62
C LYS A 13 17.47 -3.19 -9.12
N ALA A 14 18.57 -3.45 -8.41
CA ALA A 14 18.56 -3.69 -6.97
C ALA A 14 18.12 -2.44 -6.19
N LEU A 15 18.50 -1.23 -6.64
CA LEU A 15 18.04 0.01 -6.03
C LEU A 15 16.52 0.17 -6.16
N ARG A 16 15.96 -0.20 -7.33
CA ARG A 16 14.50 -0.21 -7.55
C ARG A 16 13.80 -1.20 -6.60
N HIS A 17 14.38 -2.37 -6.39
CA HIS A 17 13.86 -3.33 -5.42
C HIS A 17 13.91 -2.78 -3.98
N THR A 18 15.03 -2.18 -3.57
CA THR A 18 15.16 -1.58 -2.24
C THR A 18 14.12 -0.47 -2.01
N LEU A 19 13.97 0.46 -2.97
CA LEU A 19 12.98 1.52 -2.88
C LEU A 19 11.56 0.97 -2.77
N ALA A 20 11.19 0.01 -3.62
CA ALA A 20 9.87 -0.60 -3.60
C ALA A 20 9.55 -1.27 -2.26
N SER A 21 10.48 -2.06 -1.73
CA SER A 21 10.30 -2.76 -0.46
C SER A 21 10.13 -1.79 0.72
N LEU A 22 10.88 -0.67 0.73
CA LEU A 22 10.77 0.34 1.79
C LEU A 22 9.42 1.05 1.76
N LEU A 23 8.97 1.51 0.59
CA LEU A 23 7.68 2.19 0.45
C LEU A 23 6.52 1.28 0.86
N ILE A 24 6.56 0.00 0.47
CA ILE A 24 5.51 -0.95 0.85
C ILE A 24 5.52 -1.24 2.35
N ALA A 25 6.71 -1.36 2.96
CA ALA A 25 6.83 -1.53 4.41
C ALA A 25 6.31 -0.31 5.19
N GLN A 26 6.34 0.88 4.59
CA GLN A 26 5.75 2.10 5.15
C GLN A 26 4.22 2.18 4.94
N GLY A 27 3.62 1.20 4.26
CA GLY A 27 2.18 1.15 4.00
C GLY A 27 1.73 1.89 2.74
N GLU A 28 2.67 2.30 1.87
CA GLU A 28 2.32 2.96 0.62
C GLU A 28 1.64 2.02 -0.38
N SER A 29 0.77 2.60 -1.21
CA SER A 29 0.04 1.83 -2.21
C SER A 29 0.94 1.37 -3.37
N LEU A 30 0.63 0.21 -3.98
CA LEU A 30 1.34 -0.26 -5.18
C LEU A 30 1.24 0.70 -6.36
N ALA A 31 0.16 1.49 -6.43
CA ALA A 31 0.00 2.54 -7.44
C ALA A 31 1.04 3.65 -7.24
N TYR A 32 1.23 4.12 -6.01
CA TYR A 32 2.26 5.09 -5.69
C TYR A 32 3.66 4.54 -5.96
N VAL A 33 3.94 3.30 -5.56
CA VAL A 33 5.23 2.63 -5.83
C VAL A 33 5.50 2.52 -7.34
N ARG A 34 4.49 2.17 -8.16
CA ARG A 34 4.60 2.16 -9.62
C ARG A 34 5.07 3.50 -10.17
N ASP A 35 4.46 4.59 -9.70
CA ASP A 35 4.75 5.94 -10.18
C ASP A 35 6.17 6.37 -9.77
N GLN A 36 6.61 6.06 -8.54
CA GLN A 36 7.98 6.31 -8.09
C GLN A 36 9.03 5.51 -8.88
N LEU A 37 8.69 4.30 -9.32
CA LEU A 37 9.56 3.47 -10.15
C LEU A 37 9.49 3.86 -11.64
N GLY A 38 8.52 4.66 -12.07
CA GLY A 38 8.28 4.98 -13.47
C GLY A 38 7.88 3.75 -14.30
N HIS A 39 7.21 2.78 -13.69
CA HIS A 39 6.68 1.62 -14.42
C HIS A 39 5.45 2.04 -15.23
N HIS A 40 5.46 1.79 -16.53
CA HIS A 40 4.35 2.14 -17.42
C HIS A 40 3.08 1.30 -17.17
N SER A 41 3.21 0.15 -16.49
CA SER A 41 2.07 -0.72 -16.15
C SER A 41 2.11 -1.07 -14.67
N ILE A 42 0.93 -1.01 -14.04
CA ILE A 42 0.74 -1.47 -12.66
C ILE A 42 0.97 -2.97 -12.54
N GLN A 43 0.71 -3.74 -13.60
CA GLN A 43 0.91 -5.18 -13.62
C GLN A 43 2.36 -5.56 -13.28
N ILE A 44 3.34 -4.82 -13.82
CA ILE A 44 4.77 -5.04 -13.52
C ILE A 44 5.02 -4.90 -12.02
N THR A 45 4.51 -3.84 -11.40
CA THR A 45 4.70 -3.57 -9.97
C THR A 45 3.98 -4.61 -9.11
N THR A 46 2.74 -4.97 -9.47
CA THR A 46 1.95 -5.95 -8.71
C THR A 46 2.55 -7.35 -8.80
N GLU A 47 3.01 -7.79 -9.98
CA GLU A 47 3.68 -9.09 -10.14
C GLU A 47 4.95 -9.20 -9.30
N HIS A 48 5.75 -8.12 -9.24
CA HIS A 48 7.03 -8.14 -8.51
C HIS A 48 6.88 -7.90 -7.01
N TYR A 49 5.89 -7.11 -6.57
CA TYR A 49 5.84 -6.62 -5.20
C TYR A 49 4.50 -6.82 -4.49
N GLY A 50 3.48 -7.34 -5.16
CA GLY A 50 2.15 -7.54 -4.56
C GLY A 50 2.18 -8.41 -3.30
N HIS A 51 3.10 -9.38 -3.25
CA HIS A 51 3.29 -10.25 -2.10
C HIS A 51 3.87 -9.54 -0.85
N LEU A 52 4.41 -8.34 -1.00
CA LEU A 52 4.96 -7.56 0.12
C LEU A 52 3.89 -6.74 0.85
N VAL A 53 2.69 -6.58 0.27
CA VAL A 53 1.63 -5.76 0.86
C VAL A 53 1.10 -6.45 2.12
N PRO A 54 1.26 -5.85 3.32
CA PRO A 54 0.79 -6.47 4.54
C PRO A 54 -0.74 -6.51 4.59
N GLY A 55 -1.29 -7.62 5.11
CA GLY A 55 -2.70 -7.68 5.52
C GLY A 55 -3.72 -7.65 4.38
N GLY A 56 -3.40 -8.26 3.22
CA GLY A 56 -4.32 -8.42 2.09
C GLY A 56 -5.79 -8.57 2.53
N ASN A 57 -6.56 -7.52 2.24
CA ASN A 57 -7.96 -7.27 2.64
C ASN A 57 -8.30 -7.20 4.14
N ARG A 58 -7.72 -7.99 5.04
CA ARG A 58 -8.22 -8.05 6.44
C ARG A 58 -8.06 -6.74 7.22
N ALA A 59 -6.88 -6.12 7.17
CA ALA A 59 -6.64 -4.87 7.90
C ALA A 59 -7.48 -3.69 7.36
N VAL A 60 -7.95 -3.78 6.10
CA VAL A 60 -8.86 -2.78 5.51
C VAL A 60 -10.30 -3.03 5.96
N VAL A 61 -10.72 -4.30 6.02
CA VAL A 61 -12.03 -4.69 6.56
C VAL A 61 -12.12 -4.33 8.05
N ASP A 62 -11.07 -4.59 8.82
CA ASP A 62 -11.02 -4.24 10.25
C ASP A 62 -11.17 -2.72 10.47
N ARG A 63 -10.55 -1.89 9.61
CA ARG A 63 -10.76 -0.43 9.63
C ARG A 63 -12.17 0.00 9.23
N LEU A 64 -12.82 -0.75 8.33
CA LEU A 64 -14.20 -0.46 7.96
C LEU A 64 -15.14 -0.73 9.14
N ASP A 65 -14.91 -1.82 9.88
CA ASP A 65 -15.65 -2.15 11.10
C ASP A 65 -15.47 -1.06 12.17
N GLU A 66 -14.27 -0.51 12.34
CA GLU A 66 -14.04 0.64 13.25
C GLU A 66 -14.83 1.89 12.83
N VAL A 67 -14.86 2.22 11.54
CA VAL A 67 -15.63 3.37 11.02
C VAL A 67 -17.14 3.17 11.18
N LEU A 68 -17.62 1.94 10.99
CA LEU A 68 -19.03 1.59 11.19
C LEU A 68 -19.42 1.56 12.67
N ALA A 69 -18.54 1.07 13.54
CA ALA A 69 -18.75 1.03 14.99
C ALA A 69 -18.68 2.41 15.65
N ALA A 70 -17.90 3.34 15.08
CA ALA A 70 -17.81 4.72 15.55
C ALA A 70 -19.05 5.57 15.22
N ARG A 71 -19.98 5.08 14.39
CA ARG A 71 -21.28 5.71 14.19
C ARG A 71 -22.21 5.23 15.30
N PRO A 72 -22.67 6.10 16.23
CA PRO A 72 -23.78 5.73 17.09
C PRO A 72 -24.96 5.35 16.19
N SER A 73 -25.49 4.17 16.44
CA SER A 73 -26.65 3.58 15.78
C SER A 73 -27.69 4.68 15.57
N ALA A 74 -28.05 4.95 14.32
CA ALA A 74 -29.14 5.86 14.03
C ALA A 74 -30.36 5.41 14.84
N THR A 75 -30.77 6.27 15.77
CA THR A 75 -31.94 6.07 16.62
C THR A 75 -33.15 5.74 15.76
N PRO A 76 -33.84 4.59 15.94
CA PRO A 76 -35.12 4.39 15.31
C PRO A 76 -36.16 5.16 16.15
N ALA A 77 -36.35 6.44 15.83
CA ALA A 77 -37.42 7.22 16.45
C ALA A 77 -38.01 8.25 15.48
N GLN A 78 -39.19 7.85 14.97
CA GLN A 78 -40.36 8.68 14.74
C GLN A 78 -40.39 9.60 13.50
N LEU A 79 -41.26 9.23 12.55
CA LEU A 79 -42.40 10.05 12.14
C LEU A 79 -43.49 9.15 11.52
N ALA A 80 -44.28 8.54 12.41
CA ALA A 80 -45.68 8.28 12.15
C ALA A 80 -46.44 9.54 12.59
N VAL A 81 -46.86 10.35 11.62
CA VAL A 81 -47.92 11.37 11.67
C VAL A 81 -48.33 11.49 10.21
N GLY A 82 -49.57 11.34 9.76
CA GLY A 82 -50.89 11.33 10.37
C GLY A 82 -51.83 11.64 9.21
#